data_AF-A0A820QCR6-F1
#
_entry.id   AF-A0A820QCR6-F1
#
_cell.length_a   1.000
_cell.length_b   1.000
_cell.length_c   1.000
_cell.angle_alpha   90.00
_cell.angle_beta   90.00
_cell.angle_gamma   90.00
#
_symmetry.space_group_name_H-M   'P 1'
#
loop_
_entity.id
_entity.type
_entity.pdbx_description
1 polymer ?
#
loop_
_entity_poly.entity_id
_entity_poly.type
_entity_poly.pdbx_seq_one_letter_code
_entity_poly.pdbx_strand_id
1 'polypeptide(L)'
;MAITLLKTYFKNDKCSVIDLRSLVEYTLLWSFITHIDLNSKKFFENWWRQTFHNIPKDKSITDWTYDTDAHQFILWSDTIPA
;
A
#
# COMPACT_ATOMS: atom_id res chain seq x y z
N MET A 1 -4.98 4.97 10.13
CA MET A 1 -4.05 3.82 10.01
C MET A 1 -2.81 4.18 9.18
N ALA A 2 -2.97 4.70 7.96
CA ALA A 2 -1.82 5.04 7.09
C ALA A 2 -0.91 6.18 7.62
N ILE A 3 -1.48 7.23 8.23
CA ILE A 3 -0.69 8.29 8.88
C ILE A 3 0.13 7.75 10.08
N THR A 4 -0.37 6.73 10.77
CA THR A 4 0.33 6.08 11.89
C THR A 4 1.54 5.29 11.40
N LEU A 5 1.44 4.63 10.23
CA LEU A 5 2.55 3.93 9.59
C LEU A 5 3.68 4.90 9.21
N LEU A 6 3.34 6.04 8.57
CA LEU A 6 4.33 7.08 8.26
C LEU A 6 5.05 7.60 9.52
N LYS A 7 4.30 7.90 10.60
CA LYS A 7 4.89 8.36 11.87
C LYS A 7 5.79 7.31 12.53
N THR A 8 5.43 6.04 12.47
CA THR A 8 6.23 4.94 13.03
C THR A 8 7.50 4.75 12.21
N TYR A 9 7.38 4.85 10.89
CA TYR A 9 8.48 4.68 9.95
C TYR A 9 9.57 5.76 10.08
N PHE A 10 9.18 7.05 10.23
CA PHE A 10 10.14 8.14 10.45
C PHE A 10 10.89 8.09 11.80
N LYS A 11 10.49 7.20 12.72
CA LYS A 11 11.15 7.04 14.02
C LYS A 11 12.35 6.09 13.98
N ASN A 12 12.48 5.27 12.93
CA ASN A 12 13.56 4.31 12.75
C ASN A 12 14.52 4.81 11.66
N ASP A 13 15.78 5.12 12.03
CA ASP A 13 16.84 5.74 11.21
C ASP A 13 17.34 4.93 9.98
N LYS A 14 16.60 3.92 9.52
CA LYS A 14 16.93 3.09 8.35
C LYS A 14 15.98 3.38 7.20
N CYS A 15 16.03 4.60 6.67
CA CYS A 15 15.11 5.05 5.63
C CYS A 15 15.78 5.02 4.26
N SER A 16 15.39 4.09 3.38
CA SER A 16 15.70 4.19 1.95
C SER A 16 14.61 4.97 1.22
N VAL A 17 14.98 5.68 0.14
CA VAL A 17 14.05 6.45 -0.70
C VAL A 17 12.97 5.55 -1.33
N ILE A 18 13.31 4.29 -1.60
CA ILE A 18 12.41 3.29 -2.20
C ILE A 18 11.29 2.92 -1.23
N ASP A 19 11.62 2.78 0.05
CA ASP A 19 10.65 2.42 1.08
C ASP A 19 9.68 3.58 1.36
N LEU A 20 10.22 4.81 1.41
CA LEU A 20 9.39 6.00 1.59
C LEU A 20 8.38 6.14 0.45
N ARG A 21 8.81 5.89 -0.80
CA ARG A 21 7.90 5.92 -1.96
C ARG A 21 6.82 4.85 -1.83
N SER A 22 7.17 3.63 -1.46
CA SER A 22 6.22 2.52 -1.30
C SER A 22 5.20 2.79 -0.19
N LEU A 23 5.64 3.36 0.94
CA LEU A 23 4.77 3.80 2.04
C LEU A 23 3.83 4.93 1.65
N VAL A 24 4.31 5.91 0.89
CA VAL A 24 3.47 7.01 0.39
C VAL A 24 2.43 6.47 -0.59
N GLU A 25 2.81 5.60 -1.53
CA GLU A 25 1.88 4.95 -2.45
C GLU A 25 0.81 4.15 -1.69
N TYR A 26 1.22 3.30 -0.74
CA TYR A 26 0.30 2.54 0.10
C TYR A 26 -0.64 3.45 0.91
N THR A 27 -0.12 4.55 1.46
CA THR A 27 -0.91 5.51 2.23
C THR A 27 -1.95 6.22 1.36
N LEU A 28 -1.56 6.64 0.16
CA LEU A 28 -2.47 7.27 -0.79
C LEU A 28 -3.54 6.27 -1.25
N LEU A 29 -3.19 5.01 -1.50
CA LEU A 29 -4.14 3.97 -1.91
C LEU A 29 -5.30 3.88 -0.94
N TRP A 30 -4.98 3.69 0.35
CA TRP A 30 -6.00 3.56 1.40
C TRP A 30 -6.73 4.86 1.69
N SER A 31 -6.15 6.02 1.35
CA SER A 31 -6.84 7.32 1.50
C SER A 31 -7.88 7.56 0.40
N PHE A 32 -7.72 6.95 -0.79
CA PHE A 32 -8.67 7.11 -1.90
C PHE A 32 -9.66 5.96 -2.02
N ILE A 33 -9.19 4.69 -1.95
CA ILE A 33 -10.02 3.52 -2.22
C ILE A 33 -11.23 3.41 -1.28
N THR A 34 -11.13 3.91 -0.05
CA THR A 34 -12.21 3.89 0.96
C THR A 34 -13.40 4.77 0.58
N HIS A 35 -13.23 5.70 -0.38
CA HIS A 35 -14.27 6.60 -0.85
C HIS A 35 -14.78 6.23 -2.25
N ILE A 36 -14.26 5.16 -2.85
CA ILE A 36 -14.63 4.73 -4.20
C ILE A 36 -15.70 3.65 -4.11
N ASP A 37 -16.76 3.83 -4.89
CA ASP A 37 -17.83 2.85 -4.97
C ASP A 37 -17.37 1.55 -5.66
N LEU A 38 -18.05 0.45 -5.37
CA LEU A 38 -17.69 -0.87 -5.89
C LEU A 38 -17.72 -0.95 -7.43
N ASN A 39 -18.58 -0.16 -8.09
CA ASN A 39 -18.69 -0.18 -9.56
C ASN A 39 -17.51 0.56 -10.20
N SER A 40 -17.00 1.60 -9.55
CA SER A 40 -15.81 2.36 -9.97
C SER A 40 -14.49 1.75 -9.53
N LYS A 41 -14.49 0.75 -8.63
CA LYS A 41 -13.28 0.11 -8.08
C LYS A 41 -12.32 -0.36 -9.18
N LYS A 42 -12.82 -1.10 -10.18
CA LYS A 42 -11.97 -1.63 -11.27
C LYS A 42 -11.33 -0.53 -12.10
N PHE A 43 -12.06 0.56 -12.36
CA PHE A 43 -11.52 1.72 -13.08
C PHE A 43 -10.38 2.37 -12.27
N PHE A 44 -10.60 2.58 -10.98
CA PHE A 44 -9.57 3.12 -10.10
C PHE A 44 -8.35 2.21 -10.01
N GLU A 45 -8.52 0.89 -9.89
CA GLU A 45 -7.38 -0.04 -9.85
C GLU A 45 -6.53 0.03 -11.11
N ASN A 46 -7.19 0.15 -12.28
CA ASN A 46 -6.49 0.31 -13.55
C ASN A 46 -5.72 1.64 -13.62
N TRP A 47 -6.37 2.74 -13.25
CA TRP A 47 -5.72 4.06 -13.19
C TRP A 47 -4.55 4.07 -12.21
N TRP A 48 -4.72 3.44 -11.04
CA TRP A 48 -3.69 3.33 -10.02
C TRP A 48 -2.45 2.63 -10.57
N ARG A 49 -2.63 1.50 -11.27
CA ARG A 49 -1.51 0.74 -11.88
C ARG A 49 -0.80 1.45 -13.02
N GLN A 50 -1.45 2.41 -13.66
CA GLN A 50 -0.83 3.26 -14.67
C GLN A 50 -0.02 4.38 -14.02
N THR A 51 -0.44 4.85 -12.84
CA THR A 51 0.18 5.96 -12.12
C THR A 51 1.34 5.50 -11.23
N PHE A 52 1.18 4.33 -10.60
CA PHE A 52 2.10 3.77 -9.59
C PHE A 52 2.51 2.35 -9.96
N HIS A 53 3.69 1.93 -9.51
CA HIS A 53 4.30 0.66 -9.96
C HIS A 53 4.84 -0.21 -8.83
N ASN A 54 4.84 0.23 -7.57
CA ASN A 54 5.49 -0.53 -6.50
C ASN A 54 4.62 -1.67 -5.96
N ILE A 55 3.29 -1.61 -6.13
CA ILE A 55 2.38 -2.69 -5.72
C ILE A 55 2.37 -3.80 -6.80
N PRO A 56 2.53 -5.08 -6.42
CA PRO A 56 2.47 -6.20 -7.37
C PRO A 56 1.16 -6.28 -8.18
N LYS A 57 1.25 -6.89 -9.37
CA LYS A 57 0.18 -6.88 -10.39
C LYS A 57 -0.62 -8.17 -10.50
N ASP A 58 -0.22 -9.22 -9.79
CA ASP A 58 -0.81 -10.56 -9.81
C ASP A 58 -2.16 -10.66 -9.08
N LYS A 59 -2.42 -9.79 -8.11
CA LYS A 59 -3.70 -9.69 -7.37
C LYS A 59 -4.22 -8.27 -7.28
N SER A 60 -5.44 -8.05 -6.81
CA SER A 60 -6.00 -6.69 -6.63
C SER A 60 -5.07 -5.84 -5.76
N ILE A 61 -4.96 -4.55 -6.04
CA ILE A 61 -4.14 -3.63 -5.22
C ILE A 61 -4.60 -3.59 -3.76
N THR A 62 -5.87 -3.95 -3.47
CA THR A 62 -6.40 -4.02 -2.10
C THR A 62 -6.05 -5.32 -1.37
N ASP A 63 -5.51 -6.32 -2.08
CA ASP A 63 -5.08 -7.59 -1.48
C ASP A 63 -3.68 -7.47 -0.86
N TRP A 64 -2.96 -6.39 -1.16
CA TRP A 64 -1.60 -6.14 -0.69
C TRP A 64 -1.57 -5.21 0.52
N THR A 65 -0.63 -5.47 1.41
CA THR A 65 -0.24 -4.58 2.49
C THR A 65 1.26 -4.37 2.50
N TYR A 66 1.72 -3.31 3.15
CA TYR A 66 3.14 -3.00 3.24
C TYR A 66 3.69 -3.44 4.59
N ASP A 67 4.64 -4.37 4.56
CA ASP A 67 5.40 -4.79 5.74
C ASP A 67 6.54 -3.78 5.96
N THR A 68 6.47 -3.06 7.08
CA THR A 68 7.48 -2.05 7.44
C THR A 68 8.77 -2.65 7.96
N ASP A 69 8.76 -3.89 8.45
CA ASP A 69 9.95 -4.57 8.97
C ASP A 69 10.70 -5.31 7.85
N ALA A 70 9.97 -5.92 6.91
CA ALA A 70 10.54 -6.58 5.74
C ALA A 70 10.72 -5.65 4.52
N HIS A 71 10.21 -4.41 4.59
CA HIS A 71 10.28 -3.40 3.53
C HIS A 71 9.74 -3.89 2.18
N GLN A 72 8.62 -4.61 2.19
CA GLN A 72 8.02 -5.19 0.97
C GLN A 72 6.50 -5.29 1.05
N PHE A 73 5.86 -5.38 -0.12
CA PHE A 73 4.44 -5.70 -0.19
C PHE A 73 4.22 -7.20 0.03
N ILE A 74 3.34 -7.53 0.97
CA ILE A 74 2.89 -8.89 1.28
C ILE A 74 1.37 -8.96 1.15
N LEU A 75 0.82 -10.17 1.03
CA LEU A 75 -0.62 -10.33 0.98
C LEU A 75 -1.23 -10.06 2.35
N TRP A 76 -2.35 -9.34 2.38
CA TRP A 76 -3.11 -9.12 3.61
C TRP A 76 -3.62 -10.42 4.22
N SER A 77 -3.87 -11.46 3.41
CA SER A 77 -4.23 -12.79 3.90
C SER A 77 -3.15 -13.42 4.78
N ASP A 78 -1.89 -13.06 4.56
CA ASP A 78 -0.74 -13.71 5.19
C ASP A 78 -0.38 -13.03 6.52
N THR A 79 -1.07 -11.93 6.87
CA THR A 79 -0.85 -11.18 8.13
C THR A 79 -1.81 -11.58 9.25
N ILE A 80 -2.84 -12.37 8.95
CA ILE A 80 -3.79 -12.87 9.95
C ILE A 80 -3.19 -14.14 10.55
N PRO A 81 -2.90 -14.21 11.87
CA PRO A 81 -2.48 -15.45 12.51
C PRO A 81 -3.58 -16.51 12.34
N ALA A 82 -3.18 -17.72 11.97
CA ALA A 82 -4.07 -18.88 11.80
C ALA A 82 -4.91 -19.18 13.06
#